data_AF-A0A7S1CLW1-F1
#
_entry.id   AF-A0A7S1CLW1-F1
#
_cell.length_a   1.000
_cell.length_b   1.000
_cell.length_c   1.000
_cell.angle_alpha   90.00
_cell.angle_beta   90.00
_cell.angle_gamma   90.00
#
_symmetry.space_group_name_H-M   'P 1'
#
loop_
_entity.id
_entity.type
_entity.pdbx_description
1 polymer ?
#
loop_
_entity_poly.entity_id
_entity_poly.type
_entity_poly.pdbx_seq_one_letter_code
_entity_poly.pdbx_strand_id
1 'polypeptide(L)'
;AGVTVAGSLTFEANHLGVLPAGSFSGLTVRDLRLRNADVSGIDAGAFAGATITRTLYLEGNAITTLVSGALSGLDIGQDLMLYNSQVQVIEAGALANTVVGHYLLLTGNAIGAIPSGACTNLRVGG
;
A
#
# COMPACT_ATOMS: atom_id res chain seq x y z
N ALA A 1 -21.49 0.93 0.19
CA ALA A 1 -21.43 -0.55 0.34
C ALA A 1 -20.08 -0.99 -0.18
N GLY A 2 -19.29 -1.73 0.62
CA GLY A 2 -17.98 -2.22 0.18
C GLY A 2 -18.12 -3.25 -0.94
N VAL A 3 -17.14 -3.30 -1.84
CA VAL A 3 -17.07 -4.31 -2.90
C VAL A 3 -16.26 -5.49 -2.38
N THR A 4 -16.79 -6.70 -2.48
CA THR A 4 -16.07 -7.92 -2.10
C THR A 4 -15.73 -8.74 -3.35
N VAL A 5 -14.44 -9.07 -3.50
CA VAL A 5 -13.92 -9.89 -4.59
C VAL A 5 -13.20 -11.10 -3.99
N ALA A 6 -13.73 -12.31 -4.19
CA ALA A 6 -13.15 -13.53 -3.60
C ALA A 6 -11.78 -13.92 -4.19
N GLY A 7 -11.47 -13.43 -5.39
CA GLY A 7 -10.23 -13.72 -6.12
C GLY A 7 -9.27 -12.54 -6.15
N SER A 8 -8.56 -12.41 -7.26
CA SER A 8 -7.62 -11.31 -7.49
C SER A 8 -8.28 -10.20 -8.31
N LEU A 9 -8.01 -8.94 -7.96
CA LEU A 9 -8.26 -7.78 -8.81
C LEU A 9 -6.91 -7.31 -9.36
N THR A 10 -6.78 -7.26 -10.69
CA THR A 10 -5.52 -6.94 -11.35
C THR A 10 -5.62 -5.70 -12.22
N PHE A 11 -4.65 -4.80 -12.04
CA PHE A 11 -4.38 -3.64 -12.88
C PHE A 11 -2.91 -3.62 -13.33
N GLU A 12 -2.25 -4.79 -13.33
CA GLU A 12 -0.86 -4.91 -13.77
C GLU A 12 -0.67 -4.38 -15.21
N ALA A 13 0.52 -3.83 -15.49
CA ALA A 13 0.90 -3.31 -16.82
C ALA A 13 -0.03 -2.21 -17.37
N ASN A 14 -0.56 -1.35 -16.49
CA ASN A 14 -1.32 -0.14 -16.87
C ASN A 14 -0.52 1.15 -16.58
N HIS A 15 -1.15 2.29 -16.85
CA HIS A 15 -0.63 3.64 -16.55
C HIS A 15 -1.51 4.37 -15.54
N LEU A 16 -1.53 3.90 -14.29
CA LEU A 16 -2.47 4.38 -13.29
C LEU A 16 -2.14 5.78 -12.74
N GLY A 17 -0.85 6.17 -12.77
CA GLY A 17 -0.42 7.45 -12.22
C GLY A 17 -0.64 7.52 -10.71
N VAL A 18 -1.31 8.56 -10.23
CA VAL A 18 -1.63 8.69 -8.80
C VAL A 18 -2.90 7.91 -8.48
N LEU A 19 -2.88 7.14 -7.39
CA LEU A 19 -4.08 6.54 -6.82
C LEU A 19 -4.78 7.58 -5.91
N PRO A 20 -5.89 8.20 -6.35
CA PRO A 20 -6.58 9.20 -5.54
C PRO A 20 -7.24 8.60 -4.30
N ALA A 21 -7.58 9.47 -3.35
CA ALA A 21 -8.39 9.10 -2.19
C ALA A 21 -9.66 8.36 -2.61
N GLY A 22 -9.97 7.26 -1.92
CA GLY A 22 -11.15 6.45 -2.23
C GLY A 22 -10.99 5.40 -3.33
N SER A 23 -9.84 5.32 -4.02
CA SER A 23 -9.60 4.34 -5.11
C SER A 23 -9.98 2.90 -4.75
N PHE A 24 -9.66 2.47 -3.52
CA PHE A 24 -9.94 1.13 -3.01
C PHE A 24 -10.67 1.16 -1.67
N SER A 25 -11.37 2.25 -1.35
CA SER A 25 -12.03 2.37 -0.05
C SER A 25 -13.11 1.30 0.13
N GLY A 26 -13.06 0.61 1.28
CA GLY A 26 -13.99 -0.46 1.61
C GLY A 26 -13.90 -1.70 0.71
N LEU A 27 -12.84 -1.84 -0.09
CA LEU A 27 -12.60 -3.02 -0.91
C LEU A 27 -12.17 -4.19 -0.01
N THR A 28 -12.85 -5.32 -0.16
CA THR A 28 -12.39 -6.60 0.39
C THR A 28 -11.97 -7.52 -0.76
N VAL A 29 -10.68 -7.85 -0.86
CA VAL A 29 -10.17 -8.70 -1.95
C VAL A 29 -9.10 -9.66 -1.46
N ARG A 30 -8.91 -10.80 -2.13
CA ARG A 30 -7.82 -11.73 -1.79
C ARG A 30 -6.46 -11.16 -2.18
N ASP A 31 -6.29 -10.87 -3.46
CA ASP A 31 -5.06 -10.30 -3.99
C ASP A 31 -5.38 -9.02 -4.76
N LEU A 32 -4.73 -7.91 -4.43
CA LEU A 32 -4.78 -6.69 -5.24
C LEU A 32 -3.43 -6.53 -5.95
N ARG A 33 -3.46 -6.57 -7.29
CA ARG A 33 -2.26 -6.58 -8.11
C ARG A 33 -2.12 -5.28 -8.89
N LEU A 34 -1.12 -4.48 -8.52
CA LEU A 34 -0.77 -3.18 -9.12
C LEU A 34 0.69 -3.18 -9.60
N ARG A 35 1.27 -4.35 -9.89
CA ARG A 35 2.67 -4.48 -10.32
C ARG A 35 2.90 -3.83 -11.66
N ASN A 36 3.99 -3.09 -11.79
CA ASN A 36 4.37 -2.41 -13.03
C ASN A 36 3.19 -1.64 -13.64
N ALA A 37 2.38 -0.97 -12.81
CA ALA A 37 1.17 -0.26 -13.23
C ALA A 37 1.38 1.26 -13.28
N ASP A 38 2.64 1.69 -13.33
CA ASP A 38 3.06 3.09 -13.39
C ASP A 38 2.42 3.95 -12.27
N VAL A 39 2.29 3.35 -11.09
CA VAL A 39 1.79 4.08 -9.92
C VAL A 39 2.89 5.04 -9.48
N SER A 40 2.62 6.34 -9.55
CA SER A 40 3.56 7.40 -9.17
C SER A 40 3.29 7.97 -7.78
N GLY A 41 2.10 7.72 -7.23
CA GLY A 41 1.72 8.21 -5.91
C GLY A 41 0.48 7.51 -5.36
N ILE A 42 0.31 7.61 -4.04
CA ILE A 42 -0.84 7.07 -3.31
C ILE A 42 -1.31 8.19 -2.39
N ASP A 43 -2.48 8.76 -2.68
CA ASP A 43 -3.04 9.82 -1.84
C ASP A 43 -3.52 9.26 -0.50
N ALA A 44 -3.59 10.14 0.50
CA ALA A 44 -4.13 9.82 1.80
C ALA A 44 -5.56 9.25 1.67
N GLY A 45 -5.79 8.09 2.27
CA GLY A 45 -7.10 7.43 2.24
C GLY A 45 -7.44 6.71 0.92
N ALA A 46 -6.47 6.49 0.02
CA ALA A 46 -6.67 5.62 -1.15
C ALA A 46 -7.17 4.21 -0.76
N PHE A 47 -6.73 3.70 0.39
CA PHE A 47 -7.07 2.37 0.94
C PHE A 47 -7.98 2.43 2.19
N ALA A 48 -8.69 3.53 2.43
CA ALA A 48 -9.47 3.70 3.66
C ALA A 48 -10.49 2.55 3.86
N GLY A 49 -10.25 1.72 4.89
CA GLY A 49 -11.11 0.57 5.22
C GLY A 49 -10.99 -0.61 4.25
N ALA A 50 -9.92 -0.69 3.47
CA ALA A 50 -9.67 -1.82 2.59
C ALA A 50 -9.13 -3.04 3.37
N THR A 51 -9.61 -4.23 3.03
CA THR A 51 -9.13 -5.50 3.56
C THR A 51 -8.59 -6.37 2.43
N ILE A 52 -7.28 -6.60 2.43
CA ILE A 52 -6.60 -7.48 1.48
C ILE A 52 -6.31 -8.80 2.21
N THR A 53 -7.11 -9.83 1.98
CA THR A 53 -7.03 -11.05 2.80
C THR A 53 -5.75 -11.86 2.56
N ARG A 54 -5.01 -11.57 1.49
CA ARG A 54 -3.71 -12.18 1.21
C ARG A 54 -2.61 -11.15 0.94
N THR A 55 -2.46 -10.68 -0.30
CA THR A 55 -1.28 -9.89 -0.69
C THR A 55 -1.66 -8.66 -1.51
N LEU A 56 -1.07 -7.53 -1.15
CA LEU A 56 -1.07 -6.31 -1.96
C LEU A 56 0.26 -6.20 -2.68
N TYR A 57 0.20 -6.18 -4.01
CA TYR A 57 1.36 -6.09 -4.88
C TYR A 57 1.49 -4.70 -5.48
N LEU A 58 2.50 -3.96 -5.06
CA LEU A 58 2.85 -2.61 -5.54
C LEU A 58 4.28 -2.55 -6.09
N GLU A 59 4.99 -3.68 -6.20
CA GLU A 59 6.37 -3.69 -6.68
C GLU A 59 6.50 -3.23 -8.14
N GLY A 60 7.65 -2.65 -8.47
CA GLY A 60 7.95 -2.17 -9.83
C GLY A 60 7.17 -0.93 -10.24
N ASN A 61 6.75 -0.11 -9.28
CA ASN A 61 6.11 1.20 -9.54
C ASN A 61 7.12 2.36 -9.35
N ALA A 62 6.65 3.60 -9.46
CA ALA A 62 7.45 4.82 -9.36
C ALA A 62 6.99 5.72 -8.18
N ILE A 63 6.65 5.10 -7.04
CA ILE A 63 6.15 5.78 -5.85
C ILE A 63 7.33 6.42 -5.12
N THR A 64 7.60 7.70 -5.37
CA THR A 64 8.75 8.40 -4.76
C THR A 64 8.52 8.78 -3.30
N THR A 65 7.26 8.98 -2.90
CA THR A 65 6.89 9.46 -1.57
C THR A 65 5.71 8.66 -1.03
N LEU A 66 5.84 8.14 0.18
CA LEU A 66 4.71 7.67 0.98
C LEU A 66 4.25 8.83 1.87
N VAL A 67 3.17 9.47 1.44
CA VAL A 67 2.57 10.60 2.16
C VAL A 67 1.84 10.14 3.42
N SER A 68 1.63 11.06 4.35
CA SER A 68 0.87 10.80 5.57
C SER A 68 -0.51 10.24 5.24
N GLY A 69 -0.86 9.08 5.82
CA GLY A 69 -2.15 8.44 5.59
C GLY A 69 -2.30 7.68 4.26
N ALA A 70 -1.24 7.55 3.45
CA ALA A 70 -1.27 6.80 2.19
C ALA A 70 -1.77 5.36 2.38
N LEU A 71 -1.36 4.69 3.47
CA LEU A 71 -1.75 3.31 3.80
C LEU A 71 -2.67 3.21 5.03
N SER A 72 -3.19 4.33 5.53
CA SER A 72 -3.96 4.32 6.78
C SER A 72 -5.27 3.53 6.65
N GLY A 73 -5.52 2.64 7.62
CA GLY A 73 -6.74 1.82 7.68
C GLY A 73 -6.73 0.62 6.74
N LEU A 74 -5.57 0.27 6.18
CA LEU A 74 -5.35 -0.92 5.36
C LEU A 74 -5.04 -2.13 6.25
N ASP A 75 -5.80 -3.21 6.05
CA ASP A 75 -5.60 -4.51 6.72
C ASP A 75 -5.20 -5.57 5.69
N ILE A 76 -4.01 -6.15 5.85
CA ILE A 76 -3.43 -7.14 4.94
C ILE A 76 -3.16 -8.45 5.67
N GLY A 77 -3.74 -9.55 5.18
CA GLY A 77 -3.64 -10.87 5.81
C GLY A 77 -2.27 -11.54 5.70
N GLN A 78 -1.49 -11.26 4.65
CA GLN A 78 -0.12 -11.78 4.50
C GLN A 78 0.86 -10.63 4.23
N ASP A 79 1.03 -10.24 2.97
CA ASP A 79 2.21 -9.46 2.57
C ASP A 79 1.84 -8.15 1.86
N LEU A 80 2.58 -7.09 2.17
CA LEU A 80 2.64 -5.85 1.41
C LEU A 80 3.96 -5.80 0.64
N MET A 81 3.88 -5.99 -0.68
CA MET A 81 5.03 -5.97 -1.58
C MET A 81 5.20 -4.56 -2.16
N LEU A 82 6.13 -3.78 -1.62
CA LEU A 82 6.46 -2.42 -2.11
C LEU A 82 7.97 -2.28 -2.40
N TYR A 83 8.62 -3.38 -2.77
CA TYR A 83 10.03 -3.37 -3.13
C TYR A 83 10.26 -2.80 -4.53
N ASN A 84 11.45 -2.30 -4.81
CA ASN A 84 11.85 -1.75 -6.11
C ASN A 84 10.83 -0.72 -6.68
N SER A 85 10.34 0.19 -5.83
CA SER A 85 9.29 1.16 -6.20
C SER A 85 9.74 2.62 -6.12
N GLN A 86 11.06 2.85 -5.98
CA GLN A 86 11.70 4.17 -5.95
C GLN A 86 11.32 5.08 -4.77
N VAL A 87 10.81 4.50 -3.67
CA VAL A 87 10.45 5.29 -2.47
C VAL A 87 11.71 5.95 -1.91
N GLN A 88 11.69 7.27 -1.77
CA GLN A 88 12.76 8.09 -1.22
C GLN A 88 12.36 8.70 0.12
N VAL A 89 11.09 9.14 0.22
CA VAL A 89 10.55 9.84 1.37
C VAL A 89 9.41 9.03 1.98
N ILE A 90 9.48 8.84 3.29
CA ILE A 90 8.36 8.36 4.12
C ILE A 90 7.99 9.50 5.04
N GLU A 91 6.75 9.99 4.97
CA GLU A 91 6.26 11.01 5.88
C GLU A 91 5.84 10.42 7.23
N ALA A 92 5.77 11.26 8.26
CA ALA A 92 5.17 10.87 9.53
C ALA A 92 3.70 10.45 9.31
N GLY A 93 3.30 9.32 9.87
CA GLY A 93 1.96 8.75 9.69
C GLY A 93 1.72 8.01 8.36
N ALA A 94 2.71 7.87 7.48
CA ALA A 94 2.52 7.21 6.18
C ALA A 94 2.13 5.73 6.29
N LEU A 95 2.65 5.03 7.31
CA LEU A 95 2.37 3.62 7.62
C LEU A 95 1.48 3.47 8.86
N ALA A 96 0.90 4.58 9.35
CA ALA A 96 0.16 4.56 10.60
C ALA A 96 -1.15 3.78 10.43
N ASN A 97 -1.54 3.06 11.49
CA ASN A 97 -2.78 2.28 11.53
C ASN A 97 -2.91 1.28 10.36
N THR A 98 -1.78 0.74 9.88
CA THR A 98 -1.73 -0.34 8.89
C THR A 98 -1.48 -1.67 9.62
N VAL A 99 -2.16 -2.73 9.20
CA VAL A 99 -1.94 -4.09 9.71
C VAL A 99 -1.45 -4.97 8.56
N VAL A 100 -0.34 -5.69 8.79
CA VAL A 100 0.24 -6.62 7.82
C VAL A 100 0.54 -7.94 8.55
N GLY A 101 -0.10 -9.03 8.14
CA GLY A 101 -0.03 -10.30 8.85
C GLY A 101 1.34 -10.97 8.82
N HIS A 102 2.17 -10.65 7.83
CA HIS A 102 3.48 -11.28 7.65
C HIS A 102 4.56 -10.27 7.26
N TYR A 103 4.80 -10.01 5.97
CA TYR A 103 5.89 -9.12 5.56
C TYR A 103 5.42 -7.79 4.97
N LEU A 104 5.98 -6.69 5.49
CA LEU A 104 6.05 -5.40 4.80
C LEU A 104 7.41 -5.27 4.12
N LEU A 105 7.47 -5.46 2.80
CA LEU A 105 8.71 -5.44 2.04
C LEU A 105 8.93 -4.08 1.36
N LEU A 106 9.92 -3.33 1.85
CA LEU A 106 10.36 -2.04 1.30
C LEU A 106 11.78 -2.10 0.70
N THR A 107 12.32 -3.31 0.49
CA THR A 107 13.68 -3.53 -0.03
C THR A 107 13.87 -2.93 -1.42
N GLY A 108 15.09 -2.49 -1.76
CA GLY A 108 15.39 -1.96 -3.10
C GLY A 108 14.73 -0.61 -3.42
N ASN A 109 14.30 0.12 -2.39
CA ASN A 109 13.97 1.54 -2.48
C ASN A 109 15.17 2.41 -2.08
N ALA A 110 15.01 3.73 -2.15
CA ALA A 110 16.03 4.73 -1.82
C ALA A 110 15.66 5.53 -0.55
N ILE A 111 15.02 4.87 0.43
CA ILE A 111 14.52 5.49 1.65
C ILE A 111 15.69 6.06 2.46
N GLY A 112 15.74 7.39 2.59
CA GLY A 112 16.83 8.07 3.32
C GLY A 112 16.64 8.09 4.84
N ALA A 113 15.40 8.09 5.31
CA ALA A 113 15.07 8.10 6.72
C ALA A 113 13.67 7.52 6.97
N ILE A 114 13.46 7.02 8.18
CA ILE A 114 12.15 6.67 8.72
C ILE A 114 11.88 7.67 9.85
N PRO A 115 11.02 8.70 9.65
CA PRO A 115 10.81 9.72 10.67
C PRO A 115 10.00 9.18 11.86
N SER A 116 10.12 9.87 12.99
CA SER A 116 9.30 9.58 14.18
C SER A 116 7.81 9.63 13.82
N GLY A 117 7.06 8.61 14.23
CA GLY A 117 5.63 8.53 13.97
C GLY A 117 5.25 8.01 12.58
N ALA A 118 6.20 7.68 11.70
CA ALA A 118 5.92 6.98 10.44
C ALA A 118 5.14 5.68 10.67
N CYS A 119 5.48 4.94 11.73
CA CYS A 119 4.96 3.62 12.07
C CYS A 119 3.99 3.62 13.27
N THR A 120 3.32 4.73 13.57
CA THR A 120 2.38 4.80 14.70
C THR A 120 1.28 3.76 14.56
N ASN A 121 1.16 2.85 15.52
CA ASN A 121 0.21 1.71 15.48
C ASN A 121 0.37 0.77 14.26
N LEU A 122 1.52 0.80 13.58
CA LEU A 122 1.84 -0.21 12.57
C LEU A 122 1.96 -1.58 13.25
N ARG A 123 1.26 -2.59 12.72
CA ARG A 123 1.37 -3.98 13.18
C ARG A 123 1.88 -4.84 12.03
N VAL A 124 2.99 -5.54 12.27
CA VAL A 124 3.57 -6.49 11.31
C VAL A 124 3.79 -7.81 12.04
N GLY A 125 3.19 -8.89 11.53
CA GLY A 125 3.15 -10.19 12.19
C GLY A 125 1.85 -10.43 12.96
N GLY A 126 1.53 -11.71 13.12
CA GLY A 126 0.39 -12.20 13.93
C GLY A 126 0.57 -11.99 15.42
#